data_AF-A0A6N8FM93-F1
#
_entry.id   AF-A0A6N8FM93-F1
#
_cell.length_a   1.000
_cell.length_b   1.000
_cell.length_c   1.000
_cell.angle_alpha   90.00
_cell.angle_beta   90.00
_cell.angle_gamma   90.00
#
_symmetry.space_group_name_H-M   'P 1'
#
loop_
_entity.id
_entity.type
_entity.pdbx_description
1 polymer ?
#
loop_
_entity_poly.entity_id
_entity_poly.type
_entity_poly.pdbx_seq_one_letter_code
_entity_poly.pdbx_strand_id
1 'polypeptide(L)' 'MANGNNNNLLQQAMDAVNRLTNNNQASDQDKQAAHNAIQAAYNDASPQEKQQLQQLEQQLQNHQLS' A
#
# COMPACT_ATOMS: atom_id res chain seq x y z
N MET A 1 6.77 23.58 -1.22
CA MET A 1 7.35 22.38 -1.84
C MET A 1 7.43 21.30 -0.77
N ALA A 2 6.41 20.46 -0.64
CA ALA A 2 6.44 19.35 0.30
C ALA A 2 6.78 18.09 -0.50
N ASN A 3 8.03 17.64 -0.47
CA ASN A 3 8.37 16.35 -1.05
C ASN A 3 9.44 15.66 -0.21
N GLY A 4 8.98 15.13 0.93
CA GLY A 4 9.71 14.21 1.80
C GLY A 4 8.82 13.09 2.36
N ASN A 5 7.55 13.00 1.95
CA ASN A 5 6.57 12.04 2.49
C ASN A 5 6.27 10.86 1.56
N ASN A 6 6.55 10.95 0.25
CA ASN A 6 6.22 9.88 -0.70
C ASN A 6 6.99 8.59 -0.45
N ASN A 7 8.28 8.71 -0.10
CA ASN A 7 9.09 7.55 0.27
C ASN A 7 8.56 6.86 1.52
N ASN A 8 7.98 7.59 2.48
CA ASN A 8 7.40 6.98 3.67
C ASN A 8 6.06 6.30 3.35
N LEU A 9 5.21 6.92 2.52
CA LEU A 9 3.90 6.35 2.17
C LEU A 9 4.03 5.08 1.32
N LEU A 10 4.95 5.05 0.34
CA LEU A 10 5.22 3.85 -0.46
C LEU A 10 5.78 2.72 0.42
N GLN A 11 6.72 3.02 1.31
CA GLN A 11 7.25 2.04 2.24
C GLN A 11 6.18 1.54 3.21
N GLN A 12 5.29 2.40 3.70
CA GLN A 12 4.15 2.01 4.55
C GLN A 12 3.18 1.09 3.81
N ALA A 13 2.85 1.42 2.55
CA ALA A 13 2.03 0.58 1.69
C ALA A 13 2.67 -0.80 1.47
N MET A 14 3.95 -0.83 1.13
CA MET A 14 4.71 -2.06 0.95
C MET A 14 4.77 -2.90 2.21
N ASP A 15 5.08 -2.30 3.36
CA ASP A 15 5.18 -3.00 4.64
C ASP A 15 3.83 -3.58 5.06
N ALA A 16 2.75 -2.81 4.90
CA ALA A 16 1.41 -3.27 5.24
C ALA A 16 0.92 -4.41 4.32
N VAL A 17 1.15 -4.33 2.99
CA VAL A 17 0.85 -5.43 2.06
C VAL A 17 1.71 -6.66 2.35
N ASN A 18 2.98 -6.47 2.70
CA ASN A 18 3.85 -7.57 3.12
C ASN A 18 3.31 -8.25 4.38
N ARG A 19 2.91 -7.47 5.40
CA ARG A 19 2.28 -8.01 6.61
C ARG A 19 1.00 -8.78 6.27
N LEU A 20 0.19 -8.26 5.37
CA LEU A 20 -1.03 -8.92 4.89
C LEU A 20 -0.75 -10.26 4.20
N THR A 21 0.30 -10.29 3.38
CA THR A 21 0.68 -11.48 2.60
C THR A 21 1.39 -12.53 3.46
N ASN A 22 2.20 -12.10 4.43
CA ASN A 22 2.94 -13.00 5.32
C ASN A 22 2.07 -13.53 6.45
N ASN A 23 1.07 -12.75 6.88
CA ASN A 23 0.21 -13.09 8.00
C ASN A 23 -1.17 -13.47 7.46
N ASN A 24 -1.44 -14.77 7.44
CA ASN A 24 -2.72 -15.34 6.99
C ASN A 24 -3.93 -14.94 7.86
N GLN A 25 -3.72 -14.07 8.86
CA GLN A 25 -4.72 -13.49 9.76
C GLN A 25 -4.55 -11.97 9.91
N ALA A 26 -4.17 -11.29 8.84
CA ALA A 26 -4.01 -9.85 8.88
C ALA A 26 -5.31 -9.12 9.27
N SER A 27 -5.19 -8.21 10.24
CA SER A 27 -6.32 -7.55 10.86
C SER A 27 -6.92 -6.49 9.93
N ASP A 28 -8.21 -6.18 10.10
CA ASP A 28 -8.88 -5.13 9.32
C ASP A 28 -8.18 -3.77 9.41
N GLN A 29 -7.47 -3.53 10.52
CA GLN A 29 -6.66 -2.34 10.70
C GLN A 29 -5.44 -2.28 9.78
N ASP A 30 -4.76 -3.41 9.53
CA ASP A 30 -3.65 -3.50 8.57
C ASP A 30 -4.16 -3.32 7.14
N LYS A 31 -5.33 -3.91 6.84
CA LYS A 31 -6.04 -3.74 5.56
C LYS A 31 -6.32 -2.26 5.28
N GLN A 32 -6.89 -1.56 6.25
CA GLN A 32 -7.21 -0.13 6.13
C GLN A 32 -5.97 0.75 6.01
N ALA A 33 -4.93 0.47 6.81
CA ALA A 33 -3.68 1.21 6.78
C ALA A 33 -2.99 1.08 5.42
N ALA A 34 -2.93 -0.14 4.89
CA ALA A 34 -2.36 -0.41 3.57
C ALA A 34 -3.14 0.30 2.45
N HIS A 35 -4.48 0.23 2.48
CA HIS A 35 -5.32 0.88 1.47
C HIS A 35 -5.15 2.41 1.49
N ASN A 36 -5.18 3.02 2.68
CA ASN A 36 -4.93 4.46 2.83
C ASN A 36 -3.52 4.87 2.39
N ALA A 37 -2.50 4.08 2.75
CA ALA A 37 -1.13 4.36 2.37
C ALA A 37 -0.93 4.28 0.84
N ILE A 38 -1.52 3.26 0.20
CA ILE A 38 -1.50 3.12 -1.27
C ILE A 38 -2.20 4.31 -1.92
N GLN A 39 -3.40 4.68 -1.49
CA GLN A 39 -4.15 5.80 -2.07
C GLN A 39 -3.42 7.13 -1.90
N ALA A 40 -2.87 7.38 -0.70
CA ALA A 40 -2.09 8.58 -0.41
C ALA A 40 -0.82 8.64 -1.27
N ALA A 41 -0.08 7.53 -1.35
CA ALA A 41 1.08 7.43 -2.22
C ALA A 41 0.68 7.60 -3.69
N TYR A 42 -0.45 7.06 -4.14
CA TYR A 42 -0.88 7.09 -5.54
C TYR A 42 -1.18 8.51 -6.04
N ASN A 43 -1.71 9.38 -5.18
CA ASN A 43 -2.01 10.77 -5.54
C ASN A 43 -0.74 11.59 -5.82
N ASP A 44 0.33 11.35 -5.06
CA ASP A 44 1.59 12.10 -5.15
C ASP A 44 2.72 11.33 -5.91
N ALA A 45 2.48 10.07 -6.27
CA ALA A 45 3.43 9.20 -6.95
C ALA A 45 3.64 9.58 -8.43
N SER A 46 4.89 9.40 -8.88
CA SER A 46 5.25 9.45 -10.29
C SER A 46 4.60 8.29 -11.08
N PRO A 47 4.55 8.36 -12.42
CA PRO A 47 3.96 7.30 -13.25
C PRO A 47 4.56 5.91 -13.00
N GLN A 48 5.86 5.85 -12.70
CA GLN A 48 6.57 4.59 -12.39
C GLN A 48 6.17 4.06 -11.01
N GLU A 49 6.10 4.92 -10.01
CA GLU A 49 5.64 4.55 -8.66
C GLU A 49 4.17 4.14 -8.64
N LYS A 50 3.32 4.81 -9.44
CA LYS A 50 1.91 4.40 -9.65
C LYS A 50 1.79 2.98 -10.16
N GLN A 51 2.71 2.54 -11.02
CA GLN A 51 2.73 1.18 -11.55
C GLN A 51 3.04 0.16 -10.45
N GLN A 52 3.98 0.48 -9.54
CA GLN A 52 4.26 -0.35 -8.35
C GLN A 52 3.11 -0.35 -7.36
N LEU A 53 2.51 0.82 -7.09
CA LEU A 53 1.36 0.95 -6.20
C LEU A 53 0.13 0.19 -6.71
N GLN A 54 -0.09 0.16 -8.03
CA GLN A 54 -1.17 -0.60 -8.63
C GLN A 54 -1.01 -2.11 -8.43
N GLN A 55 0.23 -2.63 -8.48
CA GLN A 55 0.48 -4.05 -8.15
C GLN A 55 0.24 -4.34 -6.66
N LEU A 56 0.69 -3.44 -5.78
CA LEU A 56 0.45 -3.55 -4.33
C LEU A 56 -1.05 -3.55 -4.02
N GLU A 57 -1.82 -2.70 -4.69
CA GLU A 57 -3.28 -2.62 -4.54
C GLU A 57 -3.97 -3.91 -4.97
N GLN A 58 -3.57 -4.52 -6.10
CA GLN A 58 -4.11 -5.81 -6.52
C GLN A 58 -3.79 -6.93 -5.53
N GLN A 59 -2.58 -6.97 -4.98
CA GLN A 59 -2.20 -7.95 -3.96
C GLN A 59 -3.01 -7.78 -2.68
N LEU A 60 -3.23 -6.53 -2.28
CA LEU A 60 -4.08 -6.18 -1.15
C LEU A 60 -5.51 -6.69 -1.35
N GLN A 61 -6.09 -6.40 -2.52
CA GLN A 61 -7.47 -6.71 -2.84
C GLN A 61 -7.69 -8.22 -2.93
N ASN A 62 -6.73 -8.97 -3.47
CA ASN A 62 -6.75 -10.43 -3.45
C ASN A 62 -6.77 -10.99 -2.02
N HIS A 63 -5.93 -10.48 -1.11
CA HIS A 63 -5.94 -10.91 0.30
C HIS A 63 -7.17 -10.42 1.09
N GLN A 64 -7.84 -9.35 0.64
CA GLN A 64 -9.07 -8.88 1.26
C GLN A 64 -10.28 -9.74 0.89
N LEU A 65 -10.29 -10.30 -0.33
CA LEU A 65 -11.39 -11.12 -0.86
C LEU A 65 -11.23 -12.64 -0.68
N SER A 66 -10.04 -13.13 -0.32
CA SER A 66 -9.75 -14.54 0.00
C SER A 66 -10.10 -14.89 1.45
#